data_AF-A0A420ZB94-F1
#
_entry.id   AF-A0A420ZB94-F1
#
_cell.length_a   1.000
_cell.length_b   1.000
_cell.length_c   1.000
_cell.angle_alpha   90.00
_cell.angle_beta   90.00
_cell.angle_gamma   90.00
#
_symmetry.space_group_name_H-M   'P 1'
#
loop_
_entity.id
_entity.type
_entity.pdbx_description
1 polymer ?
#
loop_
_entity_poly.entity_id
_entity_poly.type
_entity_poly.pdbx_seq_one_letter_code
_entity_poly.pdbx_strand_id
1 'polypeptide(L)'
;FESAIAALNDTWRKEIDRSEDELSSKRRMLQQPDYHDELVNALRSHDLPIEGDSPNYKIGPFELRVDTDTPLISFKYGRRAERIRFFEPGRVGIKISAIYKRIVNRHFNADSFARDLRTAYEVVNRLNSHERSVNWGRPVLLKEVYKVLTLRSGCRRDYTEVYFIYDLSKFRTSAMRFADYRFELGTSRDVRRTYLLVDPETHREIRVSSLTIHREV
;
A
#
# COMPACT_ATOMS: atom_id res chain seq x y z
N PHE A 1 -15.04 -52.05 7.02
CA PHE A 1 -14.74 -50.79 7.72
C PHE A 1 -13.23 -50.56 7.88
N GLU A 2 -12.46 -51.52 8.41
CA GLU A 2 -10.98 -51.38 8.56
C GLU A 2 -10.23 -51.13 7.23
N SER A 3 -10.61 -51.82 6.15
CA SER A 3 -10.03 -51.60 4.81
C SER A 3 -10.27 -50.18 4.26
N ALA A 4 -11.42 -49.57 4.57
CA ALA A 4 -11.75 -48.21 4.14
C ALA A 4 -10.94 -47.17 4.93
N ILE A 5 -10.72 -47.40 6.24
CA ILE A 5 -9.87 -46.55 7.08
C ILE A 5 -8.40 -46.63 6.65
N ALA A 6 -7.91 -47.83 6.33
CA ALA A 6 -6.56 -48.02 5.82
C ALA A 6 -6.33 -47.32 4.48
N ALA A 7 -7.28 -47.42 3.54
CA ALA A 7 -7.22 -46.72 2.26
C ALA A 7 -7.28 -45.19 2.41
N LEU A 8 -8.08 -44.69 3.36
CA LEU A 8 -8.14 -43.26 3.67
C LEU A 8 -6.79 -42.78 4.23
N ASN A 9 -6.19 -43.51 5.17
CA ASN A 9 -4.90 -43.18 5.75
C ASN A 9 -3.77 -43.18 4.72
N ASP A 10 -3.76 -44.14 3.79
CA ASP A 10 -2.78 -44.18 2.69
C ASP A 10 -2.96 -42.99 1.74
N THR A 11 -4.21 -42.63 1.42
CA THR A 11 -4.52 -41.44 0.61
C THR A 11 -4.08 -40.15 1.30
N TRP A 12 -4.36 -40.01 2.60
CA TRP A 12 -3.95 -38.85 3.38
C TRP A 12 -2.42 -38.72 3.49
N ARG A 13 -1.70 -39.84 3.68
CA ARG A 13 -0.23 -39.83 3.70
C ARG A 13 0.35 -39.36 2.37
N LYS A 14 -0.13 -39.92 1.24
CA LYS A 14 0.30 -39.49 -0.09
C LYS A 14 0.06 -38.00 -0.35
N GLU A 15 -1.04 -37.47 0.18
CA GLU A 15 -1.37 -36.04 0.06
C GLU A 15 -0.43 -35.15 0.92
N ILE A 16 -0.06 -35.62 2.12
CA ILE A 16 0.92 -34.95 2.98
C ILE A 16 2.29 -34.94 2.29
N ASP A 17 2.76 -36.10 1.84
CA ASP A 17 4.06 -36.24 1.17
C ASP A 17 4.13 -35.33 -0.08
N ARG A 18 3.08 -35.32 -0.90
CA ARG A 18 2.97 -34.42 -2.05
C ARG A 18 3.06 -32.95 -1.64
N SER A 19 2.37 -32.56 -0.57
CA SER A 19 2.38 -31.18 -0.07
C SER A 19 3.76 -30.77 0.46
N GLU A 20 4.46 -31.68 1.15
CA GLU A 20 5.83 -31.46 1.63
C GLU A 20 6.83 -31.34 0.48
N ASP A 21 6.70 -32.17 -0.55
CA ASP A 21 7.52 -32.11 -1.76
C ASP A 21 7.31 -30.80 -2.51
N GLU A 22 6.06 -30.35 -2.66
CA GLU A 22 5.74 -29.06 -3.26
C GLU A 22 6.35 -27.89 -2.49
N LEU A 23 6.23 -27.88 -1.16
CA LEU A 23 6.80 -26.83 -0.31
C LEU A 23 8.33 -26.83 -0.39
N SER A 24 8.94 -28.00 -0.39
CA SER A 24 10.40 -28.18 -0.51
C SER A 24 10.91 -27.70 -1.87
N SER A 25 10.20 -28.00 -2.95
CA SER A 25 10.50 -27.49 -4.29
C SER A 25 10.44 -25.97 -4.36
N LYS A 26 9.38 -25.37 -3.80
CA LYS A 26 9.20 -23.91 -3.75
C LYS A 26 10.28 -23.21 -2.93
N ARG A 27 10.67 -23.79 -1.78
CA ARG A 27 11.77 -23.28 -0.96
C ARG A 27 13.08 -23.30 -1.71
N ARG A 28 13.40 -24.40 -2.41
CA ARG A 28 14.61 -24.51 -3.24
C ARG A 28 14.68 -23.42 -4.31
N MET A 29 13.57 -23.11 -4.99
CA MET A 29 13.53 -22.03 -5.98
C MET A 29 13.85 -20.66 -5.37
N LEU A 30 13.24 -20.32 -4.24
CA LEU A 30 13.48 -19.03 -3.57
C LEU A 30 14.91 -18.90 -2.98
N GLN A 31 15.57 -20.03 -2.72
CA GLN A 31 16.94 -20.09 -2.19
C GLN A 31 18.00 -20.20 -3.29
N GLN A 32 17.63 -20.19 -4.57
CA GLN A 32 18.62 -20.15 -5.65
C GLN A 32 19.47 -18.88 -5.52
N PRO A 33 20.81 -18.97 -5.70
CA PRO A 33 21.70 -17.83 -5.54
C PRO A 33 21.27 -16.59 -6.34
N ASP A 34 20.81 -16.81 -7.57
CA ASP A 34 20.50 -15.74 -8.52
C ASP A 34 19.03 -15.30 -8.45
N TYR A 35 18.20 -15.94 -7.61
CA TYR A 35 16.76 -15.69 -7.56
C TYR A 35 16.41 -14.21 -7.33
N HIS A 36 17.13 -13.57 -6.41
CA HIS A 36 16.89 -12.18 -6.06
C HIS A 36 17.27 -11.24 -7.20
N ASP A 37 18.39 -11.49 -7.88
CA ASP A 37 18.82 -10.70 -9.02
C ASP A 37 17.85 -10.87 -10.20
N GLU A 38 17.41 -12.09 -10.47
CA GLU A 38 16.38 -12.36 -11.47
C GLU A 38 15.06 -11.64 -11.15
N LEU A 39 14.63 -11.64 -9.89
CA LEU A 39 13.44 -10.93 -9.43
C LEU A 39 13.57 -9.42 -9.61
N VAL A 40 14.69 -8.84 -9.18
CA VAL A 40 14.97 -7.40 -9.34
C VAL A 40 14.98 -7.02 -10.83
N ASN A 41 15.62 -7.82 -11.67
CA ASN A 41 15.67 -7.60 -13.12
C ASN A 41 14.28 -7.72 -13.77
N ALA A 42 13.47 -8.70 -13.36
CA ALA A 42 12.10 -8.84 -13.82
C ALA A 42 11.19 -7.69 -13.39
N LEU A 43 11.44 -7.08 -12.23
CA LEU A 43 10.70 -5.90 -11.77
C LEU A 43 11.14 -4.65 -12.55
N ARG A 44 12.45 -4.46 -12.75
CA ARG A 44 13.02 -3.35 -13.52
C ARG A 44 12.62 -3.38 -14.99
N SER A 45 12.50 -4.55 -15.62
CA SER A 45 12.03 -4.69 -17.01
C SER A 45 10.58 -4.23 -17.22
N HIS A 46 9.84 -3.98 -16.14
CA HIS A 46 8.51 -3.42 -16.13
C HIS A 46 8.45 -1.96 -15.64
N ASP A 47 9.59 -1.25 -15.66
CA ASP A 47 9.74 0.15 -15.24
C ASP A 47 9.32 0.41 -13.79
N LEU A 48 9.47 -0.58 -12.92
CA LEU A 48 9.14 -0.44 -11.51
C LEU A 48 10.30 0.20 -10.74
N PRO A 49 10.06 1.30 -10.00
CA PRO A 49 11.08 1.95 -9.18
C PRO A 49 11.31 1.09 -7.93
N ILE A 50 12.30 0.20 -8.02
CA ILE A 50 12.68 -0.74 -6.96
C ILE A 50 13.90 -0.26 -6.18
N GLU A 51 13.80 -0.32 -4.85
CA GLU A 51 14.87 -0.03 -3.91
C GLU A 51 14.96 -1.12 -2.83
N GLY A 52 16.08 -1.17 -2.11
CA GLY A 52 16.33 -2.15 -1.05
C GLY A 52 16.87 -3.48 -1.56
N ASP A 53 17.07 -4.40 -0.62
CA ASP A 53 17.77 -5.65 -0.82
C ASP A 53 16.98 -6.82 -0.20
N SER A 54 17.36 -8.04 -0.59
CA SER A 54 16.75 -9.25 -0.03
C SER A 54 16.76 -9.25 1.51
N PRO A 55 15.65 -9.64 2.17
CA PRO A 55 14.41 -10.14 1.59
C PRO A 55 13.34 -9.07 1.35
N ASN A 56 13.62 -7.78 1.59
CA ASN A 56 12.62 -6.71 1.60
C ASN A 56 12.95 -5.64 0.55
N TYR A 57 12.10 -5.53 -0.46
CA TYR A 57 12.19 -4.53 -1.51
C TYR A 57 11.10 -3.49 -1.34
N LYS A 58 11.42 -2.24 -1.64
CA LYS A 58 10.45 -1.17 -1.81
C LYS A 58 10.16 -0.98 -3.28
N ILE A 59 8.89 -0.86 -3.64
CA ILE A 59 8.46 -0.57 -5.00
C ILE A 59 7.35 0.48 -4.89
N GLY A 60 7.66 1.78 -5.07
CA GLY A 60 6.66 2.83 -4.84
C GLY A 60 5.95 2.70 -3.47
N PRO A 61 4.62 2.85 -3.35
CA PRO A 61 3.93 2.71 -2.05
C PRO A 61 3.84 1.26 -1.53
N PHE A 62 4.49 0.29 -2.20
CA PHE A 62 4.46 -1.13 -1.88
C PHE A 62 5.76 -1.57 -1.20
N GLU A 63 5.62 -2.46 -0.23
CA GLU A 63 6.74 -3.25 0.31
C GLU A 63 6.57 -4.69 -0.17
N LEU A 64 7.55 -5.21 -0.90
CA LEU A 64 7.61 -6.61 -1.33
C LEU A 64 8.55 -7.36 -0.38
N ARG A 65 8.11 -8.50 0.13
CA ARG A 65 8.91 -9.39 0.97
C ARG A 65 8.92 -10.79 0.40
N VAL A 66 10.11 -11.35 0.26
CA VAL A 66 10.35 -12.75 -0.12
C VAL A 66 10.65 -13.55 1.14
N ASP A 67 9.77 -14.48 1.52
CA ASP A 67 9.97 -15.36 2.66
C ASP A 67 10.40 -16.75 2.17
N THR A 68 11.61 -17.15 2.52
CA THR A 68 12.20 -18.44 2.15
C THR A 68 11.83 -19.55 3.14
N ASP A 69 11.60 -19.20 4.41
CA ASP A 69 11.28 -20.17 5.45
C ASP A 69 9.86 -20.68 5.28
N THR A 70 8.93 -19.75 5.05
CA THR A 70 7.57 -20.04 4.60
C THR A 70 7.46 -19.59 3.15
N PRO A 71 7.65 -20.49 2.15
CA PRO A 71 7.81 -20.10 0.74
C PRO A 71 6.63 -19.27 0.26
N LEU A 72 6.82 -17.95 0.28
CA LEU A 72 5.77 -16.97 0.11
C LEU A 72 6.39 -15.66 -0.32
N ILE A 73 5.87 -15.10 -1.41
CA ILE A 73 6.08 -13.69 -1.71
C ILE A 73 4.86 -12.96 -1.22
N SER A 74 5.08 -11.96 -0.38
CA SER A 74 4.04 -11.07 0.08
C SER A 74 4.34 -9.66 -0.38
N PHE A 75 3.31 -8.92 -0.73
CA PHE A 75 3.45 -7.48 -0.86
C PHE A 75 2.40 -6.80 0.00
N LYS A 76 2.84 -5.73 0.65
CA LYS A 76 2.05 -4.95 1.58
C LYS A 76 1.87 -3.55 1.02
N TYR A 77 0.66 -3.04 1.19
CA TYR A 77 0.29 -1.70 0.76
C TYR A 77 -0.74 -1.15 1.76
N GLY A 78 -0.28 -0.23 2.62
CA GLY A 78 -1.05 0.24 3.77
C GLY A 78 -1.35 -0.90 4.77
N ARG A 79 -2.64 -1.14 5.05
CA ARG A 79 -3.11 -2.26 5.90
C ARG A 79 -3.38 -3.56 5.15
N ARG A 80 -3.39 -3.54 3.82
CA ARG A 80 -3.62 -4.75 3.03
C ARG A 80 -2.29 -5.45 2.77
N ALA A 81 -2.32 -6.76 2.88
CA ALA A 81 -1.24 -7.64 2.51
C ALA A 81 -1.80 -8.69 1.56
N GLU A 82 -1.14 -8.87 0.43
CA GLU A 82 -1.49 -9.88 -0.55
C GLU A 82 -0.35 -10.88 -0.69
N ARG A 83 -0.74 -12.12 -1.01
CA ARG A 83 0.15 -13.27 -1.09
C ARG A 83 0.24 -13.73 -2.54
N ILE A 84 1.46 -13.90 -3.03
CA ILE A 84 1.77 -14.48 -4.33
C ILE A 84 2.28 -15.89 -4.08
N ARG A 85 1.58 -16.88 -4.65
CA ARG A 85 1.85 -18.33 -4.45
C ARG A 85 2.72 -18.94 -5.54
N PHE A 86 3.11 -18.14 -6.52
CA PHE A 86 4.01 -18.49 -7.59
C PHE A 86 5.27 -17.64 -7.43
N PHE A 87 6.44 -18.18 -7.78
CA PHE A 87 7.71 -17.52 -7.49
C PHE A 87 8.58 -17.32 -8.72
N GLU A 88 8.12 -17.67 -9.92
CA GLU A 88 8.89 -17.39 -11.14
C GLU A 88 9.06 -15.87 -11.30
N PRO A 89 10.31 -15.34 -11.30
CA PRO A 89 10.59 -13.90 -11.30
C PRO A 89 9.79 -13.10 -12.33
N GLY A 90 9.73 -13.58 -13.58
CA GLY A 90 8.97 -12.92 -14.65
C GLY A 90 7.47 -12.84 -14.36
N ARG A 91 6.85 -13.88 -13.79
CA ARG A 91 5.43 -13.87 -13.44
C ARG A 91 5.16 -12.93 -12.27
N VAL A 92 6.07 -12.90 -11.29
CA VAL A 92 6.00 -11.97 -10.16
C VAL A 92 6.07 -10.53 -10.68
N GLY A 93 7.02 -10.24 -11.58
CA GLY A 93 7.16 -8.96 -12.27
C GLY A 93 5.86 -8.50 -12.93
N ILE A 94 5.26 -9.34 -13.78
CA ILE A 94 3.99 -9.04 -14.46
C ILE A 94 2.88 -8.71 -13.46
N LYS A 95 2.74 -9.51 -12.39
CA LYS A 95 1.67 -9.31 -11.40
C LYS A 95 1.86 -8.00 -10.63
N ILE A 96 3.06 -7.72 -10.14
CA ILE A 96 3.35 -6.48 -9.42
C ILE A 96 3.16 -5.27 -10.34
N SER A 97 3.62 -5.35 -11.60
CA SER A 97 3.44 -4.28 -12.58
C SER A 97 1.96 -3.98 -12.87
N ALA A 98 1.13 -5.00 -13.04
CA ALA A 98 -0.30 -4.82 -13.25
C ALA A 98 -0.98 -4.09 -12.07
N ILE A 99 -0.57 -4.40 -10.84
CA ILE A 99 -1.09 -3.74 -9.64
C ILE A 99 -0.58 -2.30 -9.58
N TYR A 100 0.71 -2.08 -9.78
CA TYR A 100 1.33 -0.76 -9.78
C TYR A 100 0.67 0.16 -10.80
N LYS A 101 0.50 -0.28 -12.05
CA LYS A 101 -0.15 0.47 -13.13
C LYS A 101 -1.60 0.80 -12.81
N ARG A 102 -2.35 -0.11 -12.16
CA ARG A 102 -3.73 0.16 -11.73
C ARG A 102 -3.80 1.32 -10.73
N ILE A 103 -2.82 1.44 -9.84
CA ILE A 103 -2.76 2.53 -8.86
C ILE A 103 -2.32 3.84 -9.56
N VAL A 104 -1.24 3.77 -10.33
CA VAL A 104 -0.59 4.95 -10.93
C VAL A 104 -1.44 5.60 -12.02
N ASN A 105 -2.03 4.79 -12.91
CA ASN A 105 -2.82 5.27 -14.05
C ASN A 105 -4.24 5.67 -13.68
N ARG A 106 -4.61 5.62 -12.40
CA ARG A 106 -5.92 6.09 -11.96
C ARG A 106 -6.04 7.59 -12.24
N HIS A 107 -7.14 7.98 -12.89
CA HIS A 107 -7.48 9.38 -13.10
C HIS A 107 -7.59 10.09 -11.75
N PHE A 108 -6.88 11.20 -11.61
CA PHE A 108 -6.85 12.01 -10.41
C PHE A 108 -7.44 13.38 -10.71
N ASN A 109 -8.48 13.76 -9.97
CA ASN A 109 -9.10 15.07 -10.04
C ASN A 109 -8.76 15.84 -8.76
N ALA A 110 -7.84 16.81 -8.88
CA ALA A 110 -7.31 17.57 -7.74
C ALA A 110 -8.42 18.33 -6.99
N ASP A 111 -9.35 18.97 -7.70
CA ASP A 111 -10.43 19.77 -7.10
C ASP A 111 -11.42 18.90 -6.31
N SER A 112 -11.82 17.77 -6.88
CA SER A 112 -12.69 16.82 -6.19
C SER A 112 -12.00 16.27 -4.94
N PHE A 113 -10.71 15.92 -5.06
CA PHE A 113 -9.93 15.42 -3.93
C PHE A 113 -9.75 16.48 -2.84
N ALA A 114 -9.46 17.73 -3.21
CA ALA A 114 -9.32 18.85 -2.27
C ALA A 114 -10.63 19.16 -1.53
N ARG A 115 -11.77 19.12 -2.24
CA ARG A 115 -13.11 19.28 -1.64
C ARG A 115 -13.41 18.17 -0.62
N ASP A 116 -13.10 16.93 -0.96
CA ASP A 116 -13.26 15.78 -0.06
C ASP A 116 -12.35 15.92 1.17
N LEU A 117 -11.06 16.23 0.95
CA LEU A 117 -10.08 16.46 2.02
C LEU A 117 -10.53 17.57 2.98
N ARG A 118 -11.01 18.70 2.45
CA ARG A 118 -11.53 19.80 3.25
C ARG A 118 -12.72 19.35 4.09
N THR A 119 -13.69 18.67 3.49
CA THR A 119 -14.88 18.19 4.21
C THR A 119 -14.51 17.26 5.36
N ALA A 120 -13.58 16.32 5.14
CA ALA A 120 -13.11 15.43 6.19
C ALA A 120 -12.27 16.16 7.25
N TYR A 121 -11.43 17.12 6.85
CA TYR A 121 -10.68 17.98 7.76
C TYR A 121 -11.62 18.75 8.69
N GLU A 122 -12.68 19.37 8.16
CA GLU A 122 -13.65 20.12 8.97
C GLU A 122 -14.30 19.25 10.05
N VAL A 123 -14.65 18.00 9.70
CA VAL A 123 -15.23 17.04 10.65
C VAL A 123 -14.21 16.67 11.73
N VAL A 124 -13.00 16.26 11.36
CA VAL A 124 -11.95 15.88 12.33
C VAL A 124 -11.58 17.06 13.22
N ASN A 125 -11.48 18.25 12.67
CA ASN A 125 -11.14 19.46 13.40
C ASN A 125 -12.18 19.77 14.49
N ARG A 126 -13.48 19.77 14.14
CA ARG A 126 -14.58 19.99 15.09
C ARG A 126 -14.64 18.89 16.16
N LEU A 127 -14.41 17.64 15.79
CA LEU A 127 -14.35 16.54 16.76
C LEU A 127 -13.18 16.69 17.74
N ASN A 128 -12.01 17.12 17.25
CA ASN A 128 -10.82 17.30 18.10
C ASN A 128 -10.90 18.57 18.97
N SER A 129 -11.60 19.62 18.55
CA SER A 129 -11.81 20.84 19.34
C SER A 129 -13.03 20.80 20.24
N HIS A 130 -13.98 19.88 20.03
CA HIS A 130 -15.30 19.89 20.66
C HIS A 130 -16.10 21.18 20.38
N GLU A 131 -15.81 21.83 19.24
CA GLU A 131 -16.47 23.08 18.83
C GLU A 131 -17.35 22.88 17.60
N ARG A 132 -18.37 23.75 17.44
CA ARG A 132 -19.24 23.72 16.25
C ARG A 132 -18.60 24.37 15.03
N SER A 133 -17.72 25.34 15.25
CA SER A 133 -16.93 26.04 14.23
C SER A 133 -15.66 25.28 13.89
N VAL A 134 -15.17 25.49 12.67
CA VAL A 134 -13.88 24.95 12.21
C VAL A 134 -12.78 25.91 12.63
N ASN A 135 -11.78 25.38 13.35
CA ASN A 135 -10.55 26.08 13.70
C ASN A 135 -9.53 25.89 12.59
N TRP A 136 -9.63 26.72 11.55
CA TRP A 136 -8.67 26.77 10.45
C TRP A 136 -7.24 27.03 10.96
N GLY A 137 -6.24 26.47 10.30
CA GLY A 137 -4.84 26.57 10.70
C GLY A 137 -4.42 25.60 11.82
N ARG A 138 -5.34 24.79 12.36
CA ARG A 138 -4.99 23.75 13.34
C ARG A 138 -4.62 22.43 12.63
N PRO A 139 -3.48 21.79 12.94
CA PRO A 139 -3.13 20.51 12.34
C PRO A 139 -4.07 19.40 12.84
N VAL A 140 -4.48 18.52 11.92
CA VAL A 140 -5.20 17.27 12.22
C VAL A 140 -4.45 16.08 11.65
N LEU A 141 -4.57 14.89 12.25
CA LEU A 141 -3.85 13.72 11.77
C LEU A 141 -4.43 13.22 10.43
N LEU A 142 -3.56 12.98 9.44
CA LEU A 142 -3.98 12.44 8.13
C LEU A 142 -4.68 11.09 8.26
N LYS A 143 -4.28 10.27 9.25
CA LYS A 143 -4.95 8.99 9.55
C LYS A 143 -6.39 9.17 10.02
N GLU A 144 -6.71 10.27 10.70
CA GLU A 144 -8.08 10.59 11.11
C GLU A 144 -8.90 11.11 9.93
N VAL A 145 -8.29 11.97 9.10
CA VAL A 145 -8.89 12.45 7.85
C VAL A 145 -9.26 11.27 6.95
N TYR A 146 -8.33 10.33 6.73
CA TYR A 146 -8.59 9.12 5.94
C TYR A 146 -9.73 8.26 6.53
N LYS A 147 -9.78 8.07 7.86
CA LYS A 147 -10.90 7.38 8.51
C LYS A 147 -12.23 8.07 8.19
N VAL A 148 -12.33 9.38 8.38
CA VAL A 148 -13.57 10.12 8.11
C VAL A 148 -13.96 10.05 6.62
N LEU A 149 -13.00 10.18 5.71
CA LEU A 149 -13.24 10.03 4.26
C LEU A 149 -13.85 8.68 3.89
N THR A 150 -13.53 7.62 4.64
CA THR A 150 -13.93 6.24 4.34
C THR A 150 -15.10 5.73 5.20
N LEU A 151 -15.53 6.48 6.22
CA LEU A 151 -16.63 6.10 7.11
C LEU A 151 -18.02 6.21 6.47
N ARG A 152 -18.21 7.01 5.39
CA ARG A 152 -19.51 7.05 4.69
C ARG A 152 -19.73 5.77 3.87
N SER A 153 -20.70 4.98 4.30
CA SER A 153 -21.18 3.67 3.79
C SER A 153 -21.77 3.67 2.36
N GLY A 154 -21.20 4.47 1.46
CA GLY A 154 -21.60 4.52 0.06
C GLY A 154 -20.60 5.19 -0.88
N CYS A 155 -19.61 5.95 -0.37
CA CYS A 155 -18.76 6.72 -1.27
C CYS A 155 -17.57 5.95 -1.82
N ARG A 156 -16.89 5.08 -1.06
CA ARG A 156 -15.70 4.37 -1.60
C ARG A 156 -15.28 3.11 -0.81
N ARG A 157 -16.05 2.01 -0.88
CA ARG A 157 -15.61 0.71 -0.32
C ARG A 157 -14.23 0.25 -0.83
N ASP A 158 -13.85 0.70 -2.02
CA ASP A 158 -12.58 0.36 -2.67
C ASP A 158 -11.48 1.43 -2.52
N TYR A 159 -11.74 2.55 -1.82
CA TYR A 159 -10.71 3.58 -1.61
C TYR A 159 -9.82 3.26 -0.43
N THR A 160 -8.84 2.40 -0.71
CA THR A 160 -7.84 1.98 0.23
C THR A 160 -6.91 3.12 0.65
N GLU A 161 -6.23 2.93 1.79
CA GLU A 161 -5.23 3.86 2.33
C GLU A 161 -4.11 4.15 1.32
N VAL A 162 -3.84 3.22 0.40
CA VAL A 162 -2.82 3.39 -0.64
C VAL A 162 -3.27 4.28 -1.77
N TYR A 163 -4.54 4.18 -2.17
CA TYR A 163 -5.10 5.17 -3.09
C TYR A 163 -5.12 6.56 -2.44
N PHE A 164 -5.41 6.64 -1.15
CA PHE A 164 -5.32 7.90 -0.42
C PHE A 164 -3.89 8.47 -0.39
N ILE A 165 -2.88 7.65 -0.07
CA ILE A 165 -1.47 8.04 -0.09
C ILE A 165 -1.07 8.53 -1.48
N TYR A 166 -1.46 7.80 -2.53
CA TYR A 166 -1.09 8.14 -3.90
C TYR A 166 -1.78 9.41 -4.41
N ASP A 167 -3.08 9.56 -4.15
CA ASP A 167 -3.83 10.79 -4.45
C ASP A 167 -3.25 11.98 -3.66
N LEU A 168 -2.80 11.75 -2.41
CA LEU A 168 -2.15 12.77 -1.60
C LEU A 168 -0.77 13.15 -2.16
N SER A 169 0.00 12.18 -2.68
CA SER A 169 1.24 12.47 -3.43
C SER A 169 0.97 13.35 -4.65
N LYS A 170 -0.01 13.00 -5.48
CA LYS A 170 -0.42 13.80 -6.65
C LYS A 170 -0.94 15.18 -6.26
N PHE A 171 -1.68 15.28 -5.16
CA PHE A 171 -2.15 16.57 -4.67
C PHE A 171 -1.00 17.44 -4.18
N ARG A 172 0.02 16.85 -3.54
CA ARG A 172 1.20 17.58 -3.07
C ARG A 172 2.01 18.19 -4.21
N THR A 173 2.09 17.53 -5.36
CA THR A 173 2.77 18.08 -6.55
C THR A 173 1.94 19.17 -7.25
N SER A 174 0.67 19.33 -6.88
CA SER A 174 -0.15 20.48 -7.30
C SER A 174 0.12 21.73 -6.45
N ALA A 175 -0.58 22.83 -6.73
CA ALA A 175 -0.51 24.06 -5.93
C ALA A 175 -1.04 23.90 -4.49
N MET A 176 -1.62 22.75 -4.13
CA MET A 176 -2.21 22.49 -2.80
C MET A 176 -3.19 23.58 -2.36
N ARG A 177 -3.99 24.05 -3.31
CA ARG A 177 -4.98 25.11 -3.14
C ARG A 177 -6.30 24.69 -3.78
N PHE A 178 -7.40 25.11 -3.18
CA PHE A 178 -8.74 24.90 -3.73
C PHE A 178 -9.69 25.98 -3.22
N ALA A 179 -10.25 26.78 -4.14
CA ALA A 179 -11.01 28.00 -3.82
C ALA A 179 -10.20 28.88 -2.84
N ASP A 180 -10.82 29.31 -1.74
CA ASP A 180 -10.21 30.19 -0.74
C ASP A 180 -9.42 29.42 0.33
N TYR A 181 -8.85 28.26 0.00
CA TYR A 181 -8.19 27.39 0.96
C TYR A 181 -6.81 26.94 0.50
N ARG A 182 -5.84 27.03 1.41
CA ARG A 182 -4.48 26.48 1.27
C ARG A 182 -4.28 25.28 2.18
N PHE A 183 -3.70 24.23 1.62
CA PHE A 183 -3.45 22.97 2.31
C PHE A 183 -1.96 22.84 2.60
N GLU A 184 -1.61 22.38 3.79
CA GLU A 184 -0.23 22.17 4.23
C GLU A 184 -0.09 20.79 4.89
N LEU A 185 0.99 20.07 4.56
CA LEU A 185 1.29 18.78 5.13
C LEU A 185 2.41 18.92 6.18
N GLY A 186 2.10 18.56 7.42
CA GLY A 186 3.08 18.51 8.50
C GLY A 186 3.79 17.16 8.55
N THR A 187 5.06 17.17 8.92
CA THR A 187 5.90 15.97 9.08
C THR A 187 5.97 15.52 10.54
N SER A 188 6.26 14.24 10.79
CA SER A 188 6.53 13.71 12.13
C SER A 188 7.65 12.68 12.09
N ARG A 189 8.36 12.54 13.23
CA ARG A 189 9.36 11.49 13.45
C ARG A 189 8.73 10.16 13.86
N ASP A 190 7.49 10.15 14.33
CA ASP A 190 6.77 8.92 14.70
C ASP A 190 6.26 8.19 13.45
N VAL A 191 7.02 7.17 13.03
CA VAL A 191 6.73 6.31 11.87
C VAL A 191 5.31 5.72 11.95
N ARG A 192 4.79 5.43 13.14
CA ARG A 192 3.46 4.83 13.30
C ARG A 192 2.34 5.80 12.96
N ARG A 193 2.61 7.11 12.92
CA ARG A 193 1.62 8.16 12.62
C ARG A 193 1.79 8.78 11.23
N THR A 194 2.84 8.41 10.49
CA THR A 194 3.13 8.98 9.18
C THR A 194 2.60 8.15 8.02
N TYR A 195 2.38 8.82 6.89
CA TYR A 195 2.35 8.27 5.56
C TYR A 195 3.65 8.58 4.83
N LEU A 196 4.14 7.62 4.06
CA LEU A 196 5.27 7.81 3.15
C LEU A 196 4.69 8.18 1.78
N LEU A 197 4.83 9.44 1.39
CA LEU A 197 4.48 9.89 0.05
C LEU A 197 5.70 9.73 -0.84
N VAL A 198 5.50 9.08 -1.98
CA VAL A 198 6.49 9.06 -3.06
C VAL A 198 6.04 10.07 -4.10
N ASP A 199 6.93 10.98 -4.46
CA ASP A 199 6.72 11.92 -5.55
C ASP A 199 6.70 11.16 -6.89
N PRO A 200 5.62 11.24 -7.69
CA PRO A 200 5.52 10.48 -8.93
C PRO A 200 6.55 10.87 -9.99
N GLU A 201 7.06 12.11 -9.95
CA GLU A 201 8.00 12.63 -10.95
C GLU A 201 9.46 12.51 -10.48
N THR A 202 9.72 12.85 -9.22
CA THR A 202 11.09 12.90 -8.70
C THR A 202 11.51 11.65 -7.91
N HIS A 203 10.58 10.72 -7.67
CA HIS A 203 10.75 9.54 -6.81
C HIS A 203 11.19 9.85 -5.38
N ARG A 204 11.18 11.12 -4.96
CA ARG A 204 11.57 11.53 -3.61
C ARG A 204 10.52 11.09 -2.60
N GLU A 205 10.99 10.49 -1.51
CA GLU A 205 10.16 10.10 -0.38
C GLU A 205 10.02 11.25 0.63
N ILE A 206 8.80 11.51 1.09
CA ILE A 206 8.54 12.41 2.23
C ILE A 206 7.58 11.76 3.21
N ARG A 207 7.88 11.88 4.51
CA ARG A 207 7.00 11.40 5.59
C ARG A 207 6.11 12.53 6.10
N VAL A 208 4.80 12.37 5.94
CA VAL A 208 3.79 13.33 6.38
C VAL A 208 2.86 12.70 7.41
N SER A 209 2.42 13.45 8.40
CA SER A 209 1.55 12.96 9.48
C SER A 209 0.27 13.76 9.67
N SER A 210 0.29 15.04 9.33
CA SER A 210 -0.82 15.94 9.58
C SER A 210 -1.19 16.77 8.36
N LEU A 211 -2.43 17.19 8.33
CA LEU A 211 -2.98 18.16 7.39
C LEU A 211 -3.37 19.41 8.16
N THR A 212 -2.98 20.57 7.65
CA THR A 212 -3.45 21.87 8.10
C THR A 212 -4.12 22.55 6.92
N ILE A 213 -5.31 23.11 7.13
CA ILE A 213 -6.01 23.91 6.11
C ILE A 213 -6.16 25.32 6.62
N HIS A 214 -5.68 26.29 5.84
CA HIS A 214 -5.86 27.71 6.07
C HIS A 214 -6.96 28.22 5.13
N ARG A 215 -7.81 29.11 5.65
CA ARG A 215 -8.70 29.90 4.82
C ARG A 215 -7.95 31.16 4.42
N GLU A 216 -7.69 31.33 3.13
CA GLU A 216 -7.16 32.57 2.58
C GLU A 216 -8.35 33.56 2.47
N VAL A 217 -8.17 34.78 2.97
CA VAL A 217 -9.18 35.86 2.97
C VAL A 217 -8.84 36.83 1.85
#